data_AF-A0A9J6DZQ3-F1
#
_entry.id   AF-A0A9J6DZQ3-F1
#
_cell.length_a   1.000
_cell.length_b   1.000
_cell.length_c   1.000
_cell.angle_alpha   90.00
_cell.angle_beta   90.00
_cell.angle_gamma   90.00
#
_symmetry.space_group_name_H-M   'P 1'
#
loop_
_entity.id
_entity.type
_entity.pdbx_description
1 polymer ?
#
loop_
_entity_poly.entity_id
_entity_poly.type
_entity_poly.pdbx_seq_one_letter_code
_entity_poly.pdbx_strand_id
1 'polypeptide(L)'
;MEPLSDSCAESYLKFLKADKPTEPTLDYLDRLIRVHLERVTFENVDVLLQRRVSLDAETVLGKVTGRGRGGYCFELNSLFGRLLLALGYSLKPEGGPLAPHDSRRLGQTHAAVPHGPAGRAGRQRPLHRGRGHRAVRTAPGTARGR
;
A
#
# COMPACT_ATOMS: atom_id res chain seq x y z
N MET A 1 -0.25 1.45 -10.70
CA MET A 1 -0.72 0.14 -10.24
C MET A 1 -1.88 -0.21 -11.16
N GLU A 2 -1.77 -1.30 -11.90
CA GLU A 2 -2.79 -1.67 -12.90
C GLU A 2 -3.94 -2.47 -12.27
N PRO A 3 -5.19 -2.28 -12.71
CA PRO A 3 -6.33 -3.06 -12.23
C PRO A 3 -6.13 -4.57 -12.46
N LEU A 4 -6.85 -5.39 -11.68
CA LEU A 4 -6.96 -6.82 -11.99
C LEU A 4 -7.63 -7.01 -13.36
N SER A 5 -7.24 -8.07 -14.07
CA SER A 5 -8.03 -8.55 -15.20
C SER A 5 -9.43 -8.98 -14.73
N ASP A 6 -10.42 -8.94 -15.63
CA ASP A 6 -11.81 -9.26 -15.28
C ASP A 6 -11.95 -10.63 -14.62
N SER A 7 -11.30 -11.66 -15.19
CA SER A 7 -11.29 -13.02 -14.63
C SER A 7 -10.69 -13.10 -13.21
N CYS A 8 -9.61 -12.36 -12.95
CA CYS A 8 -9.01 -12.29 -11.62
C CYS A 8 -9.91 -11.55 -10.63
N ALA A 9 -10.53 -10.44 -11.04
CA ALA A 9 -11.46 -9.68 -10.21
C ALA A 9 -12.68 -10.54 -9.84
N GLU A 10 -13.27 -11.25 -10.80
CA GLU A 10 -14.39 -12.17 -10.59
C GLU A 10 -14.01 -13.32 -9.64
N SER A 11 -12.85 -13.93 -9.86
CA SER A 11 -12.34 -15.01 -9.00
C SER A 11 -12.14 -14.53 -7.56
N TYR A 12 -11.65 -13.31 -7.39
CA TYR A 12 -11.42 -12.74 -6.06
C TYR A 12 -12.73 -12.39 -5.36
N LEU A 13 -13.67 -11.74 -6.06
CA LEU A 13 -15.02 -11.46 -5.55
C LEU A 13 -15.76 -12.74 -5.14
N LYS A 14 -15.66 -13.79 -5.95
CA LYS A 14 -16.21 -15.12 -5.63
C LYS A 14 -15.60 -15.69 -4.35
N PHE A 15 -14.28 -15.60 -4.18
CA PHE A 15 -13.62 -16.00 -2.94
C PHE A 15 -14.11 -15.17 -1.73
N LEU A 16 -14.30 -13.87 -1.92
CA LEU A 16 -14.82 -12.95 -0.90
C LEU A 16 -16.31 -13.11 -0.62
N LYS A 17 -17.03 -13.89 -1.43
CA LYS A 17 -18.51 -13.96 -1.44
C LYS A 17 -19.16 -12.58 -1.55
N ALA A 18 -18.62 -11.76 -2.46
CA ALA A 18 -19.14 -10.46 -2.80
C ALA A 18 -19.52 -10.43 -4.29
N ASP A 19 -20.58 -9.71 -4.63
CA ASP A 19 -21.03 -9.51 -6.00
C ASP A 19 -20.40 -8.25 -6.58
N LYS A 20 -20.18 -8.19 -7.90
CA LYS A 20 -19.66 -6.98 -8.54
C LYS A 20 -20.63 -5.80 -8.29
N PRO A 21 -20.16 -4.69 -7.73
CA PRO A 21 -21.01 -3.54 -7.49
C PRO A 21 -21.40 -2.88 -8.80
N THR A 22 -22.54 -2.21 -8.77
CA THR A 22 -23.05 -1.42 -9.90
C THR A 22 -22.34 -0.05 -9.96
N GLU A 23 -21.95 0.48 -8.80
CA GLU A 23 -21.15 1.70 -8.64
C GLU A 23 -20.16 1.59 -7.45
N PRO A 24 -18.99 2.28 -7.49
CA PRO A 24 -17.98 2.23 -6.43
C PRO A 24 -18.36 3.14 -5.23
N THR A 25 -19.29 2.68 -4.39
CA THR A 25 -19.79 3.41 -3.21
C THR A 25 -18.96 3.15 -1.95
N LEU A 26 -18.99 4.09 -0.99
CA LEU A 26 -18.32 3.90 0.30
C LEU A 26 -18.89 2.73 1.11
N ASP A 27 -20.22 2.53 1.07
CA ASP A 27 -20.88 1.41 1.76
C ASP A 27 -20.40 0.06 1.22
N TYR A 28 -20.30 -0.06 -0.11
CA TYR A 28 -19.77 -1.27 -0.72
C TYR A 28 -18.29 -1.49 -0.38
N LEU A 29 -17.48 -0.43 -0.36
CA LEU A 29 -16.08 -0.51 0.06
C LEU A 29 -15.95 -1.02 1.50
N ASP A 30 -16.72 -0.49 2.44
CA ASP A 30 -16.72 -0.92 3.84
C ASP A 30 -17.10 -2.41 3.98
N ARG A 31 -18.15 -2.84 3.25
CA ARG A 31 -18.52 -4.25 3.19
C ARG A 31 -17.37 -5.10 2.63
N LEU A 32 -16.74 -4.64 1.55
CA LEU A 32 -15.67 -5.38 0.88
C LEU A 32 -14.43 -5.51 1.77
N ILE A 33 -14.07 -4.46 2.52
CA ILE A 33 -12.97 -4.49 3.49
C ILE A 33 -13.28 -5.50 4.59
N ARG A 34 -14.50 -5.49 5.16
CA ARG A 34 -14.89 -6.43 6.22
C ARG A 34 -14.76 -7.88 5.76
N VAL A 35 -15.34 -8.24 4.62
CA VAL A 35 -15.26 -9.63 4.11
C VAL A 35 -13.83 -10.02 3.72
N HIS A 36 -12.99 -9.07 3.30
CA HIS A 36 -11.57 -9.32 3.05
C HIS A 36 -10.84 -9.65 4.35
N LEU A 37 -11.02 -8.87 5.40
CA LEU A 37 -10.40 -9.10 6.72
C LEU A 37 -10.86 -10.42 7.36
N GLU A 38 -12.11 -10.82 7.14
CA GLU A 38 -12.66 -12.09 7.64
C GLU A 38 -12.09 -13.32 6.92
N ARG A 39 -11.68 -13.18 5.66
CA ARG A 39 -11.31 -14.31 4.78
C ARG A 39 -9.82 -14.42 4.50
N VAL A 40 -9.10 -13.30 4.55
CA VAL A 40 -7.70 -13.22 4.15
C VAL A 40 -6.83 -12.97 5.37
N THR A 41 -6.09 -14.01 5.76
CA THR A 41 -5.18 -13.94 6.90
C THR A 41 -4.00 -13.03 6.60
N PHE A 42 -3.62 -12.17 7.54
CA PHE A 42 -2.33 -11.51 7.51
C PHE A 42 -1.24 -12.46 8.02
N GLU A 43 -0.19 -12.71 7.24
CA GLU A 43 0.90 -13.62 7.61
C GLU A 43 2.23 -13.24 6.95
N ASN A 44 3.34 -13.62 7.57
CA ASN A 44 4.70 -13.35 7.11
C ASN A 44 5.55 -14.64 7.00
N VAL A 45 4.92 -15.80 6.86
CA VAL A 45 5.59 -17.12 6.87
C VAL A 45 6.58 -17.26 5.73
N ASP A 46 6.27 -16.76 4.53
CA ASP A 46 7.24 -16.84 3.42
C ASP A 46 8.49 -15.99 3.69
N VAL A 47 8.34 -14.85 4.37
CA VAL A 47 9.47 -14.01 4.80
C VAL A 47 10.30 -14.73 5.87
N LEU A 48 9.63 -15.30 6.87
CA LEU A 48 10.30 -16.05 7.96
C LEU A 48 11.05 -17.28 7.43
N LEU A 49 10.51 -17.94 6.41
CA LEU A 49 11.13 -19.08 5.74
C LEU A 49 12.12 -18.68 4.65
N GLN A 50 12.44 -17.39 4.51
CA GLN A 50 13.34 -16.85 3.48
C GLN A 50 12.96 -17.28 2.05
N ARG A 51 11.66 -17.47 1.81
CA ARG A 51 11.10 -17.77 0.50
C ARG A 51 10.90 -16.47 -0.28
N ARG A 52 10.98 -16.57 -1.59
CA ARG A 52 10.72 -15.43 -2.48
C ARG A 52 9.26 -15.00 -2.35
N VAL A 53 9.05 -13.72 -2.05
CA VAL A 53 7.72 -13.11 -2.04
C VAL A 53 7.46 -12.44 -3.40
N SER A 54 6.28 -12.68 -3.96
CA SER A 54 5.85 -12.10 -5.23
C SER A 54 4.87 -10.95 -5.00
N LEU A 55 4.94 -9.90 -5.83
CA LEU A 55 3.93 -8.85 -5.90
C LEU A 55 3.12 -8.91 -7.20
N ASP A 56 3.32 -9.98 -7.98
CA ASP A 56 2.50 -10.28 -9.15
C ASP A 56 1.07 -10.64 -8.71
N ALA A 57 0.08 -10.03 -9.34
CA ALA A 57 -1.29 -10.09 -8.89
C ALA A 57 -1.87 -11.52 -8.99
N GLU A 58 -1.59 -12.23 -10.08
CA GLU A 58 -2.09 -13.60 -10.29
C GLU A 58 -1.43 -14.58 -9.32
N THR A 59 -0.13 -14.43 -9.08
CA THR A 59 0.62 -15.24 -8.12
C THR A 59 0.08 -15.08 -6.70
N VAL A 60 -0.15 -13.83 -6.27
CA VAL A 60 -0.68 -13.53 -4.94
C VAL A 60 -2.15 -13.98 -4.85
N LEU A 61 -2.95 -13.78 -5.89
CA LEU A 61 -4.32 -14.26 -5.91
C LEU A 61 -4.39 -15.77 -5.77
N GLY A 62 -3.60 -16.54 -6.54
CA GLY A 62 -3.54 -17.99 -6.43
C GLY A 62 -3.00 -18.49 -5.08
N LYS A 63 -2.13 -17.71 -4.42
CA LYS A 63 -1.73 -17.96 -3.03
C LYS A 63 -2.92 -17.82 -2.07
N VAL A 64 -3.69 -16.74 -2.19
CA VAL A 64 -4.81 -16.44 -1.30
C VAL A 64 -5.99 -17.38 -1.53
N THR A 65 -6.48 -17.47 -2.77
CA THR A 65 -7.72 -18.16 -3.10
C THR A 65 -7.52 -19.66 -3.34
N GLY A 66 -6.38 -20.05 -3.92
CA GLY A 66 -6.09 -21.44 -4.28
C GLY A 66 -5.43 -22.24 -3.15
N ARG A 67 -4.48 -21.64 -2.44
CA ARG A 67 -3.70 -22.31 -1.38
C ARG A 67 -4.20 -22.02 0.03
N GLY A 68 -5.22 -21.16 0.19
CA GLY A 68 -5.75 -20.76 1.50
C GLY A 68 -4.72 -20.06 2.38
N ARG A 69 -3.71 -19.43 1.76
CA ARG A 69 -2.64 -18.71 2.46
C ARG A 69 -2.98 -17.23 2.57
N GLY A 70 -2.29 -16.56 3.48
CA GLY A 70 -2.38 -15.12 3.62
C GLY A 70 -1.32 -14.37 2.83
N GLY A 71 -1.02 -13.16 3.28
CA GLY A 71 0.16 -12.41 2.87
C GLY A 71 0.48 -11.31 3.86
N TYR A 72 1.63 -10.68 3.68
CA TYR A 72 1.97 -9.46 4.43
C TYR A 72 1.45 -8.22 3.70
N CYS A 73 1.65 -7.03 4.29
CA CYS A 73 0.96 -5.81 3.86
C CYS A 73 1.14 -5.47 2.37
N PHE A 74 2.33 -5.66 1.79
CA PHE A 74 2.56 -5.36 0.38
C PHE A 74 1.81 -6.30 -0.56
N GLU A 75 1.72 -7.60 -0.25
CA GLU A 75 0.94 -8.57 -1.05
C GLU A 75 -0.55 -8.21 -1.00
N LEU A 76 -1.09 -8.06 0.21
CA LEU A 76 -2.52 -7.91 0.42
C LEU A 76 -3.05 -6.56 -0.04
N ASN A 77 -2.36 -5.46 0.31
CA ASN A 77 -2.79 -4.12 -0.09
C ASN A 77 -2.63 -3.92 -1.60
N SER A 78 -1.60 -4.50 -2.21
CA SER A 78 -1.45 -4.45 -3.66
C SER A 78 -2.57 -5.23 -4.35
N LEU A 79 -2.85 -6.47 -3.92
CA LEU A 79 -3.91 -7.27 -4.52
C LEU A 79 -5.28 -6.60 -4.34
N PHE A 80 -5.59 -6.11 -3.14
CA PHE A 80 -6.86 -5.45 -2.84
C PHE A 80 -6.98 -4.12 -3.59
N GLY A 81 -5.93 -3.30 -3.63
CA GLY A 81 -5.92 -2.06 -4.40
C GLY A 81 -6.18 -2.28 -5.89
N ARG A 82 -5.61 -3.33 -6.49
CA ARG A 82 -5.87 -3.70 -7.89
C ARG A 82 -7.32 -4.16 -8.12
N LEU A 83 -7.93 -4.84 -7.14
CA LEU A 83 -9.36 -5.14 -7.17
C LEU A 83 -10.19 -3.86 -7.14
N LEU A 84 -9.88 -2.92 -6.24
CA LEU A 84 -10.60 -1.65 -6.16
C LEU A 84 -10.52 -0.86 -7.47
N LEU A 85 -9.35 -0.81 -8.11
CA LEU A 85 -9.20 -0.18 -9.44
C LEU A 85 -10.09 -0.87 -10.49
N ALA A 86 -10.14 -2.21 -10.50
CA ALA A 86 -11.01 -2.97 -11.42
C ALA A 86 -12.51 -2.74 -11.16
N LEU A 87 -12.87 -2.37 -9.93
CA LEU A 87 -14.24 -2.00 -9.54
C LEU A 87 -14.58 -0.52 -9.78
N GLY A 88 -13.65 0.26 -10.35
CA GLY A 88 -13.87 1.67 -10.69
C GLY A 88 -13.55 2.67 -9.57
N TYR A 89 -12.92 2.24 -8.48
CA TYR A 89 -12.41 3.18 -7.47
C TYR A 89 -11.17 3.91 -7.98
N SER A 90 -11.01 5.16 -7.54
CA SER A 90 -9.78 5.93 -7.75
C SER A 90 -8.91 5.87 -6.51
N LEU A 91 -7.68 5.40 -6.64
CA LEU A 91 -6.72 5.31 -5.54
C LEU A 91 -5.62 6.36 -5.68
N LYS A 92 -5.25 7.00 -4.56
CA LYS A 92 -4.04 7.81 -4.48
C LYS A 92 -2.96 7.01 -3.75
N PRO A 93 -1.77 6.82 -4.34
CA PRO A 93 -0.65 6.24 -3.61
C PRO A 93 -0.26 7.20 -2.48
N GLU A 94 -0.35 6.76 -1.23
CA GLU A 94 0.36 7.41 -0.13
C GLU A 94 1.73 6.75 0.02
N GLY A 95 2.79 7.52 -0.23
CA GLY A 95 4.17 7.07 -0.05
C GLY A 95 4.89 6.68 -1.35
N GLY A 96 4.95 7.58 -2.34
CA GLY A 96 5.91 7.49 -3.45
C GLY A 96 5.86 6.19 -4.28
N PRO A 97 6.83 5.98 -5.20
CA PRO A 97 6.94 4.71 -5.91
C PRO A 97 7.25 3.58 -4.91
N LEU A 98 6.53 2.46 -5.01
CA LEU A 98 6.90 1.21 -4.34
C LEU A 98 8.31 0.81 -4.81
N ALA A 99 9.31 1.09 -3.98
CA ALA A 99 10.65 0.57 -4.21
C ALA A 99 10.57 -0.97 -4.19
N PRO A 100 11.35 -1.69 -5.02
CA PRO A 100 11.49 -3.12 -4.89
C PRO A 100 11.85 -3.45 -3.44
N HIS A 101 11.09 -4.35 -2.83
CA HIS A 101 11.23 -4.68 -1.42
C HIS A 101 12.56 -5.44 -1.20
N ASP A 102 13.61 -4.70 -0.82
CA ASP A 102 14.83 -5.28 -0.28
C ASP A 102 14.61 -5.60 1.20
N SER A 103 14.62 -6.89 1.53
CA SER A 103 14.52 -7.44 2.88
C SER A 103 15.57 -6.91 3.88
N ARG A 104 16.55 -6.09 3.44
CA ARG A 104 17.57 -5.46 4.30
C ARG A 104 17.21 -4.08 4.85
N ARG A 105 16.10 -3.44 4.46
CA ARG A 105 15.70 -2.11 4.96
C ARG A 105 14.32 -2.11 5.63
N LEU A 106 14.25 -2.66 6.84
CA LEU A 106 13.11 -2.52 7.74
C LEU A 106 13.09 -1.13 8.37
N GLY A 107 12.36 -0.19 7.77
CA GLY A 107 12.23 1.15 8.36
C GLY A 107 11.02 1.99 7.95
N GLN A 108 10.25 1.61 6.94
CA GLN A 108 9.03 2.33 6.54
C GLN A 108 7.97 1.31 6.10
N THR A 109 7.11 0.89 7.02
CA THR A 109 6.28 -0.32 6.87
C THR A 109 4.78 -0.08 6.74
N HIS A 110 4.31 1.18 6.68
CA HIS A 110 2.89 1.48 6.57
C HIS A 110 2.57 2.22 5.26
N ALA A 111 1.88 1.52 4.36
CA ALA A 111 1.11 2.13 3.29
C ALA A 111 -0.36 2.18 3.74
N ALA A 112 -0.88 3.38 3.97
CA ALA A 112 -2.31 3.63 4.14
C ALA A 112 -2.91 4.02 2.77
N VAL A 113 -4.21 3.78 2.58
CA VAL A 113 -4.95 4.24 1.41
C VAL A 113 -5.88 5.35 1.89
N PRO A 114 -5.73 6.61 1.43
CA PRO A 114 -6.63 7.67 1.82
C PRO A 114 -7.91 7.60 0.98
N HIS A 115 -9.05 7.74 1.65
CA HIS A 115 -10.35 7.95 1.02
C HIS A 115 -10.86 9.36 1.38
N GLY A 116 -11.22 10.16 0.38
CA GLY A 116 -11.85 11.48 0.56
C GLY A 116 -12.55 11.96 -0.72
N PRO A 117 -13.68 12.68 -0.63
CA PRO A 117 -14.46 13.08 -1.79
C PRO A 117 -13.72 14.16 -2.60
N ALA A 118 -13.86 14.09 -3.93
CA ALA A 118 -13.28 15.05 -4.87
C ALA A 118 -14.01 16.40 -4.78
N GLY A 119 -13.37 17.41 -4.15
CA GLY A 119 -13.92 18.75 -4.03
C GLY A 119 -12.85 19.84 -3.91
N ARG A 120 -12.59 20.52 -5.04
CA ARG A 120 -11.90 21.82 -5.24
C ARG A 120 -10.46 22.02 -4.77
N ALA A 121 -9.61 22.27 -5.76
CA ALA A 121 -8.27 22.83 -5.63
C ALA A 121 -8.30 24.24 -5.00
N GLY A 122 -7.73 24.36 -3.80
CA GLY A 122 -7.26 25.63 -3.23
C GLY A 122 -5.73 25.56 -3.12
N ARG A 123 -5.02 26.48 -3.77
CA ARG A 123 -3.56 26.57 -3.72
C ARG A 123 -3.05 26.83 -2.29
N GLN A 124 -1.85 26.29 -2.05
CA GLN A 124 -1.18 26.04 -0.77
C GLN A 124 -0.74 27.30 -0.02
N ARG A 125 -0.55 27.17 1.29
CA ARG A 125 0.62 27.72 2.00
C ARG A 125 1.22 26.67 2.94
N PRO A 126 2.52 26.32 2.81
CA PRO A 126 3.20 25.48 3.78
C PRO A 126 3.61 26.31 4.98
N LEU A 127 3.01 26.07 6.15
CA LEU A 127 3.54 26.55 7.43
C LEU A 127 4.51 25.51 7.97
N HIS A 128 5.76 25.55 7.51
CA HIS A 128 6.86 24.87 8.18
C HIS A 128 7.15 25.60 9.50
N ARG A 129 6.67 25.07 10.62
CA ARG A 129 7.20 25.39 11.96
C ARG A 129 8.08 24.24 12.42
N GLY A 130 9.35 24.54 12.70
CA GLY A 130 10.18 23.73 13.59
C GLY A 130 11.40 23.04 12.98
N ARG A 131 12.22 23.73 12.16
CA ARG A 131 13.63 23.34 11.99
C ARG A 131 14.44 24.09 13.05
N GLY A 132 14.63 23.46 14.21
CA GLY A 132 15.60 23.90 15.20
C GLY A 132 17.01 23.80 14.62
N HIS A 133 17.69 24.95 14.60
CA HIS A 133 19.03 25.15 14.08
C HIS A 133 20.07 24.36 14.88
N ARG A 134 21.02 23.73 14.17
CA ARG A 134 22.43 24.11 14.30
C ARG A 134 23.21 23.72 13.05
N ALA A 135 23.49 24.73 12.23
CA ALA A 135 24.55 24.68 11.25
C ALA A 135 25.90 24.76 11.98
N VAL A 136 26.84 23.88 11.65
CA VAL A 136 28.26 24.06 11.97
C VAL A 136 29.09 23.66 10.76
N ARG A 137 29.53 24.66 10.00
CA ARG A 137 30.83 24.77 9.29
C ARG A 137 31.11 26.28 9.24
N THR A 138 32.27 26.76 9.66
CA THR A 138 33.55 26.74 8.92
C THR A 138 34.77 26.94 9.84
N ALA A 139 35.94 26.46 9.42
CA ALA A 139 37.27 27.03 9.76
C ALA A 139 37.64 28.03 8.63
N PRO A 140 38.48 29.08 8.80
CA PRO A 140 39.89 28.99 9.26
C PRO A 140 40.42 30.20 10.07
N GLY A 141 41.66 30.10 10.60
CA GLY A 141 42.43 31.25 11.09
C GLY A 141 43.63 30.89 11.98
N THR A 142 44.83 30.90 11.40
CA THR A 142 46.14 30.87 12.07
C THR A 142 46.46 32.20 12.76
N ALA A 143 46.90 32.21 14.03
CA ALA A 143 47.95 33.10 14.57
C ALA A 143 48.31 32.81 16.06
N ARG A 144 49.59 32.46 16.27
CA ARG A 144 50.54 32.77 17.36
C ARG A 144 50.13 32.76 18.85
N GLY A 145 50.98 32.08 19.64
CA GLY A 145 51.54 32.65 20.87
C GLY A 145 51.72 31.68 22.05
N ARG A 146 52.91 31.08 22.17
CA ARG A 146 53.82 31.17 23.33
C ARG A 146 55.11 30.42 23.05
#